data_AF-A0A6N3UQI7-F1
#
_entry.id   AF-A0A6N3UQI7-F1
#
_cell.length_a   1.000
_cell.length_b   1.000
_cell.length_c   1.000
_cell.angle_alpha   90.00
_cell.angle_beta   90.00
_cell.angle_gamma   90.00
#
_symmetry.space_group_name_H-M   'P 1'
#
loop_
_entity.id
_entity.type
_entity.pdbx_description
1 polymer ?
#
loop_
_entity_poly.entity_id
_entity_poly.type
_entity_poly.pdbx_seq_one_letter_code
_entity_poly.pdbx_strand_id
1 'polypeptide(L)'
;MPHLTTPLAFHETGPAHHNHLLFSVTPDIPAVHALHSASELLSAATHTLDAAATGTLCIDAHQAFLLSHALRAVKATVDALGQAPAD
;
A
#
# COMPACT_ATOMS: atom_id res chain seq x y z
N MET A 1 -17.76 18.86 1.30
CA MET A 1 -17.96 17.46 1.75
C MET A 1 -16.57 16.84 1.90
N PRO A 2 -16.15 16.40 3.09
CA PRO A 2 -14.86 15.73 3.23
C PRO A 2 -14.89 14.39 2.47
N HIS A 3 -13.90 14.14 1.62
CA HIS A 3 -13.74 12.85 0.95
C HIS A 3 -13.21 11.83 1.97
N LEU A 4 -13.96 10.73 2.14
CA LEU A 4 -13.63 9.60 3.01
C LEU A 4 -13.20 8.40 2.18
N THR A 5 -12.32 7.56 2.71
CA THR A 5 -11.94 6.30 2.06
C THR A 5 -13.11 5.31 2.05
N THR A 6 -13.32 4.67 0.90
CA THR A 6 -14.20 3.50 0.82
C THR A 6 -13.42 2.23 1.19
N PRO A 7 -14.06 1.22 1.80
CA PRO A 7 -13.40 -0.05 2.10
C PRO A 7 -13.00 -0.78 0.81
N LEU A 8 -11.69 -0.94 0.59
CA LEU A 8 -11.14 -1.73 -0.51
C LEU A 8 -10.31 -2.91 0.03
N ALA A 9 -10.70 -4.13 -0.35
CA ALA A 9 -9.96 -5.34 -0.01
C ALA A 9 -8.91 -5.64 -1.10
N PHE A 10 -7.63 -5.54 -0.74
CA PHE A 10 -6.53 -5.83 -1.63
C PHE A 10 -6.20 -7.33 -1.61
N HIS A 11 -6.05 -7.96 -2.78
CA HIS A 11 -5.64 -9.36 -2.92
C HIS A 11 -4.43 -9.47 -3.84
N GLU A 12 -3.26 -9.79 -3.29
CA GLU A 12 -2.19 -10.40 -4.09
C GLU A 12 -1.57 -11.60 -3.35
N THR A 13 -1.97 -12.77 -3.85
CA THR A 13 -1.42 -14.13 -3.77
C THR A 13 -0.44 -14.46 -2.63
N GLY A 14 -0.99 -14.95 -1.53
CA GLY A 14 -0.46 -16.06 -0.72
C GLY A 14 -1.38 -17.29 -0.85
N PRO A 15 -1.00 -18.48 -0.35
CA PRO A 15 -1.69 -19.75 -0.67
C PRO A 15 -3.21 -19.62 -0.46
N ALA A 16 -3.95 -19.85 -1.54
CA ALA A 16 -5.39 -19.57 -1.74
C ALA A 16 -6.35 -20.26 -0.74
N HIS A 17 -5.80 -21.01 0.22
CA HIS A 17 -6.54 -21.84 1.16
C HIS A 17 -6.85 -21.11 2.48
N HIS A 18 -6.18 -19.99 2.74
CA HIS A 18 -6.24 -19.36 4.05
C HIS A 18 -7.08 -18.08 4.09
N ASN A 19 -7.44 -17.41 2.98
CA ASN A 19 -8.38 -16.27 2.95
C ASN A 19 -8.20 -15.25 4.11
N HIS A 20 -6.99 -15.09 4.62
CA HIS A 20 -6.69 -14.05 5.59
C HIS A 20 -6.56 -12.78 4.75
N LEU A 21 -7.56 -11.89 4.89
CA LEU A 21 -7.51 -10.51 4.46
C LEU A 21 -6.29 -9.86 5.14
N LEU A 22 -5.11 -10.03 4.57
CA LEU A 22 -3.88 -9.62 5.24
C LEU A 22 -3.82 -8.10 5.37
N PHE A 23 -4.48 -7.35 4.48
CA PHE A 23 -4.50 -5.90 4.52
C PHE A 23 -5.83 -5.35 3.98
N SER A 24 -6.68 -4.86 4.88
CA SER A 24 -7.83 -4.03 4.57
C SER A 24 -7.45 -2.56 4.74
N VAL A 25 -7.85 -1.69 3.81
CA VAL A 25 -7.89 -0.25 4.12
C VAL A 25 -8.89 -0.07 5.25
N THR A 26 -8.48 0.53 6.37
CA THR A 26 -9.41 0.89 7.44
C THR A 26 -10.44 1.84 6.85
N PRO A 27 -11.74 1.47 6.86
CA PRO A 27 -12.79 2.33 6.31
C PRO A 27 -12.85 3.66 7.07
N ASP A 28 -13.37 4.68 6.39
CA ASP A 28 -13.69 5.99 6.99
C ASP A 28 -12.49 6.81 7.50
N ILE A 29 -11.29 6.55 6.97
CA ILE A 29 -10.14 7.43 7.20
C ILE A 29 -10.29 8.67 6.29
N PRO A 30 -10.07 9.89 6.81
CA PRO A 30 -10.02 11.09 5.98
C PRO A 30 -8.99 10.95 4.86
N ALA A 31 -9.36 11.29 3.62
CA ALA A 31 -8.51 11.12 2.45
C ALA A 31 -7.09 11.71 2.62
N VAL A 32 -6.98 12.84 3.32
CA VAL A 32 -5.69 13.47 3.64
C VAL A 32 -4.76 12.58 4.46
N HIS A 33 -5.29 11.83 5.43
CA HIS A 33 -4.50 10.93 6.26
C HIS A 33 -4.12 9.66 5.50
N ALA A 34 -5.04 9.13 4.70
CA ALA A 34 -4.77 7.98 3.83
C ALA A 34 -3.67 8.31 2.80
N LEU A 35 -3.76 9.46 2.13
CA LEU A 35 -2.73 9.93 1.19
C LEU A 35 -1.40 10.18 1.89
N HIS A 36 -1.42 10.73 3.10
CA HIS A 36 -0.19 10.94 3.88
C HIS A 36 0.49 9.60 4.20
N SER A 37 -0.25 8.59 4.69
CA SER A 37 0.31 7.26 4.94
C SER A 37 0.83 6.59 3.66
N ALA A 38 0.13 6.73 2.54
CA ALA A 38 0.62 6.24 1.24
C ALA A 38 1.91 6.95 0.80
N SER A 39 2.01 8.27 1.05
CA SER A 39 3.22 9.05 0.76
C SER A 39 4.41 8.57 1.59
N GLU A 40 4.22 8.31 2.88
CA GLU A 40 5.28 7.80 3.76
C GLU A 40 5.78 6.43 3.31
N LEU A 41 4.86 5.52 2.96
CA LEU A 41 5.22 4.19 2.43
C LEU A 41 5.98 4.28 1.10
N LEU A 42 5.56 5.18 0.21
CA LEU A 42 6.26 5.40 -1.06
C LEU A 42 7.64 6.01 -0.86
N SER A 43 7.79 6.93 0.09
CA SER A 43 9.08 7.52 0.48
C SER A 43 10.04 6.44 0.99
N ALA A 44 9.58 5.55 1.87
CA ALA A 44 10.36 4.43 2.36
C ALA A 44 10.79 3.47 1.23
N ALA A 45 9.86 3.11 0.33
CA ALA A 45 10.15 2.29 -0.84
C ALA A 45 11.20 2.93 -1.76
N THR A 46 11.09 4.23 -1.98
CA THR A 46 12.04 5.00 -2.80
C THR A 46 13.42 5.03 -2.16
N HIS A 47 13.49 5.22 -0.85
CA HIS A 47 14.76 5.19 -0.11
C HIS A 47 15.45 3.83 -0.20
N THR A 48 14.70 2.73 -0.06
CA THR A 48 15.23 1.37 -0.25
C THR A 48 15.78 1.15 -1.66
N LEU A 49 15.07 1.63 -2.68
CA LEU A 49 15.51 1.54 -4.08
C LEU A 49 16.77 2.37 -4.35
N ASP A 50 16.86 3.57 -3.79
CA ASP A 50 18.05 4.44 -3.92
C ASP A 50 19.28 3.82 -3.22
N ALA A 51 19.09 3.28 -2.03
CA ALA A 51 20.13 2.53 -1.33
C ALA A 51 20.61 1.32 -2.14
N ALA A 52 19.69 0.63 -2.83
CA ALA A 52 20.06 -0.46 -3.71
C ALA A 52 20.80 0.00 -4.98
N ALA A 53 20.34 1.10 -5.59
CA ALA A 53 20.95 1.67 -6.79
C ALA A 53 22.38 2.18 -6.55
N THR A 54 22.65 2.70 -5.36
CA THR A 54 23.99 3.16 -4.93
C THR A 54 24.89 2.03 -4.44
N GLY A 55 24.39 0.79 -4.38
CA GLY A 55 25.13 -0.37 -3.86
C GLY A 55 25.28 -0.37 -2.34
N THR A 56 24.59 0.53 -1.63
CA THR A 56 24.56 0.61 -0.16
C THR A 56 23.74 -0.54 0.45
N LEU A 57 22.75 -1.03 -0.29
CA LEU A 57 21.87 -2.13 0.09
C LEU A 57 21.84 -3.20 -1.01
N CYS A 58 21.75 -4.48 -0.64
CA CYS A 58 21.34 -5.53 -1.56
C CYS A 58 19.88 -5.91 -1.26
N ILE A 59 19.02 -5.91 -2.28
CA ILE A 59 17.63 -6.34 -2.14
C ILE A 59 17.61 -7.87 -2.15
N ASP A 60 17.52 -8.46 -0.97
CA ASP A 60 17.27 -9.90 -0.81
C ASP A 60 15.77 -10.23 -0.96
N ALA A 61 15.43 -11.52 -0.85
CA ALA A 61 14.05 -11.99 -0.99
C ALA A 61 13.08 -11.35 0.04
N HIS A 62 13.55 -11.06 1.26
CA HIS A 62 12.73 -10.44 2.29
C HIS A 62 12.49 -8.96 2.00
N GLN A 63 13.54 -8.22 1.61
CA GLN A 63 13.43 -6.82 1.19
C GLN A 63 12.54 -6.67 -0.05
N ALA A 64 12.69 -7.57 -1.03
CA ALA A 64 11.83 -7.60 -2.21
C ALA A 64 10.36 -7.82 -1.86
N PHE A 65 10.08 -8.74 -0.91
CA PHE A 65 8.73 -8.98 -0.41
C PHE A 65 8.15 -7.73 0.27
N LEU A 66 8.89 -7.10 1.19
CA LEU A 66 8.44 -5.88 1.86
C LEU A 66 8.21 -4.72 0.89
N LEU A 67 9.12 -4.51 -0.06
CA LEU A 67 9.00 -3.46 -1.07
C LEU A 67 7.76 -3.68 -1.94
N SER A 68 7.55 -4.91 -2.42
CA SER A 68 6.37 -5.27 -3.19
C SER A 68 5.08 -5.02 -2.39
N HIS A 69 5.07 -5.39 -1.10
CA HIS A 69 3.92 -5.15 -0.23
C HIS A 69 3.64 -3.68 0.05
N ALA A 70 4.66 -2.87 0.28
CA ALA A 70 4.50 -1.43 0.47
C ALA A 70 3.88 -0.77 -0.77
N LEU A 71 4.39 -1.08 -1.96
CA LEU A 71 3.87 -0.54 -3.23
C LEU A 71 2.41 -0.95 -3.49
N ARG A 72 2.07 -2.20 -3.16
CA ARG A 72 0.69 -2.71 -3.25
C ARG A 72 -0.26 -2.00 -2.29
N ALA A 73 0.17 -1.75 -1.06
CA ALA A 73 -0.60 -1.01 -0.06
C ALA A 73 -0.83 0.45 -0.49
N VAL A 74 0.20 1.09 -1.05
CA VAL A 74 0.09 2.44 -1.64
C VAL A 74 -0.94 2.44 -2.76
N LYS A 75 -0.85 1.50 -3.71
CA LYS A 75 -1.82 1.37 -4.80
C LYS A 75 -3.25 1.18 -4.28
N ALA A 76 -3.46 0.26 -3.34
CA ALA A 76 -4.78 0.01 -2.76
C ALA A 76 -5.36 1.27 -2.09
N THR A 77 -4.51 2.04 -1.40
CA THR A 77 -4.93 3.30 -0.77
C THR A 77 -5.37 4.33 -1.80
N VAL A 78 -4.61 4.49 -2.90
CA VAL A 78 -4.97 5.41 -3.98
C VAL A 78 -6.24 4.94 -4.71
N ASP A 79 -6.37 3.66 -5.00
CA ASP A 79 -7.55 3.10 -5.66
C ASP A 79 -8.82 3.29 -4.79
N ALA A 80 -8.71 3.08 -3.48
CA ALA A 80 -9.80 3.27 -2.51
C ALA A 80 -10.30 4.73 -2.42
N LEU A 81 -9.43 5.69 -2.76
CA LEU A 81 -9.75 7.12 -2.83
C LEU A 81 -10.31 7.53 -4.19
N GLY A 82 -9.92 6.84 -5.26
CA GLY A 82 -10.38 7.08 -6.62
C GLY A 82 -11.76 6.48 -6.92
N GLN A 83 -12.21 5.51 -6.13
CA GLN A 83 -13.57 4.98 -6.22
C GLN A 83 -14.54 6.02 -5.62
N ALA A 84 -15.31 6.69 -6.47
CA ALA A 84 -16.45 7.51 -6.04
C ALA A 84 -17.46 6.62 -5.29
N PRO A 85 -18.13 7.12 -4.22
CA PRO A 85 -19.20 6.39 -3.59
C PRO A 85 -20.27 6.07 -4.65
N ALA A 86 -20.65 4.79 -4.77
CA ALA A 86 -21.77 4.39 -5.60
C ALA A 86 -23.04 5.05 -5.03
N ASP A 87 -23.73 5.83 -5.87
CA ASP A 87 -25.03 6.46 -5.57
C ASP A 87 -26.09 5.45 -5.10
#